data_AF-A0A950VHW2-F1
#
_entry.id   AF-A0A950VHW2-F1
#
_cell.length_a   1.000
_cell.length_b   1.000
_cell.length_c   1.000
_cell.angle_alpha   90.00
_cell.angle_beta   90.00
_cell.angle_gamma   90.00
#
_symmetry.space_group_name_H-M   'P 1'
#
loop_
_entity.id
_entity.type
_entity.pdbx_description
1 polymer ?
#
loop_
_entity_poly.entity_id
_entity_poly.type
_entity_poly.pdbx_seq_one_letter_code
_entity_poly.pdbx_strand_id
1 'polypeptide(L)'
;METAIEALAAGYGPEEAAMRAYLREGGRRAQALGNRGPLRFTADGKVHPDILDAYWRCGFYVFEGVLGPEELADIEADLKDILDRLPAERGSPVDAKGRPAVGADNQAPTLFWSKPLGDPFGGTALANGRHPVRMFEPTPDRDAPREVVYLILGSLQFSEAALRVYGHPQLLAVAAAVNGDDFVPFTEALFIKEPGRGASVAWHQDGVTHWDSPDWDQGAHGFNFMAQL
;
A
#
# COMPACT_ATOMS: atom_id res chain seq x y z
N MET A 1 8.01 -8.87 17.24
CA MET A 1 7.68 -7.43 17.34
C MET A 1 8.89 -6.62 17.77
N GLU A 2 9.53 -6.93 18.91
CA GLU A 2 10.67 -6.15 19.42
C GLU A 2 11.83 -6.01 18.42
N THR A 3 12.27 -7.11 17.79
CA THR A 3 13.32 -7.09 16.77
C THR A 3 12.98 -6.22 15.56
N ALA A 4 11.71 -6.17 15.16
CA ALA A 4 11.26 -5.33 14.04
C ALA A 4 11.25 -3.85 14.44
N ILE A 5 10.90 -3.53 15.69
CA ILE A 5 10.95 -2.16 16.22
C ILE A 5 12.39 -1.66 16.26
N GLU A 6 13.33 -2.49 16.73
CA GLU A 6 14.74 -2.12 16.74
C GLU A 6 15.29 -1.88 15.32
N ALA A 7 14.91 -2.72 14.36
CA ALA A 7 15.31 -2.53 12.96
C ALA A 7 14.70 -1.28 12.32
N LEU A 8 13.41 -1.01 12.56
CA LEU A 8 12.71 0.14 11.99
C LEU A 8 13.14 1.47 12.60
N ALA A 9 13.44 1.47 13.91
CA ALA A 9 13.91 2.68 14.57
C ALA A 9 15.39 2.99 14.30
N ALA A 10 16.17 2.01 13.83
CA ALA A 10 17.56 2.23 13.44
C ALA A 10 17.64 3.26 12.31
N GLY A 11 18.52 4.25 12.44
CA GLY A 11 18.72 5.27 11.41
C GLY A 11 17.90 6.56 11.58
N TYR A 12 17.09 6.67 12.65
CA TYR A 12 16.43 7.92 13.04
C TYR A 12 17.35 8.90 13.81
N GLY A 13 18.63 8.56 14.00
CA GLY A 13 19.65 9.43 14.59
C GLY A 13 19.31 9.86 16.03
N PRO A 14 19.19 11.17 16.34
CA PRO A 14 18.83 11.60 17.69
C PRO A 14 17.41 11.18 18.11
N GLU A 15 16.52 10.88 17.15
CA GLU A 15 15.11 10.55 17.41
C GLU A 15 14.84 9.06 17.63
N GLU A 16 15.85 8.19 17.57
CA GLU A 16 15.64 6.74 17.65
C GLU A 16 14.93 6.30 18.93
N ALA A 17 15.27 6.91 20.08
CA ALA A 17 14.64 6.58 21.35
C ALA A 17 13.14 6.94 21.34
N ALA A 18 12.79 8.11 20.78
CA ALA A 18 11.41 8.55 20.62
C ALA A 18 10.65 7.65 19.63
N MET A 19 11.28 7.27 18.51
CA MET A 19 10.69 6.36 17.52
C MET A 19 10.41 4.97 18.10
N ARG A 20 11.36 4.39 18.86
CA ARG A 20 11.13 3.11 19.56
C ARG A 20 9.95 3.19 20.52
N ALA A 21 9.87 4.25 21.32
CA ALA A 21 8.76 4.45 22.26
C ALA A 21 7.42 4.58 21.53
N TYR A 22 7.39 5.36 20.43
CA TYR A 22 6.22 5.52 19.58
C TYR A 22 5.73 4.19 18.99
N LEU A 23 6.64 3.40 18.42
CA LEU A 23 6.30 2.10 17.81
C LEU A 23 5.80 1.08 18.85
N ARG A 24 6.43 1.02 20.03
CA ARG A 24 6.00 0.11 21.12
C ARG A 24 4.60 0.46 21.63
N GLU A 25 4.36 1.74 21.94
CA GLU A 25 3.06 2.18 22.44
C GLU A 25 1.98 2.11 21.36
N GLY A 26 2.30 2.49 20.13
CA GLY A 26 1.42 2.36 18.97
C GLY A 26 1.03 0.90 18.72
N GLY A 27 2.00 -0.02 18.77
CA GLY A 27 1.76 -1.45 18.63
C GLY A 27 0.83 -2.00 19.70
N ARG A 28 1.05 -1.62 20.98
CA ARG A 28 0.17 -2.02 22.09
C ARG A 28 -1.27 -1.53 21.89
N ARG A 29 -1.43 -0.27 21.49
CA ARG A 29 -2.75 0.32 21.20
C ARG A 29 -3.43 -0.36 20.02
N ALA A 30 -2.69 -0.62 18.93
CA ALA A 30 -3.20 -1.28 17.75
C ALA A 30 -3.71 -2.70 18.05
N GLN A 31 -3.01 -3.47 18.89
CA GLN A 31 -3.44 -4.82 19.29
C GLN A 31 -4.71 -4.82 20.16
N ALA A 32 -4.99 -3.71 20.85
CA ALA A 32 -6.16 -3.58 21.72
C ALA A 32 -7.45 -3.13 20.99
N LEU A 33 -7.40 -2.84 19.68
CA LEU A 33 -8.53 -2.29 18.92
C LEU A 33 -9.66 -3.31 18.66
N GLY A 34 -9.36 -4.61 18.71
CA GLY A 34 -10.31 -5.67 18.41
C GLY A 34 -10.82 -5.65 16.97
N ASN A 35 -9.96 -5.28 16.01
CA ASN A 35 -10.27 -5.15 14.58
C ASN A 35 -9.37 -6.04 13.71
N ARG A 36 -9.02 -7.23 14.20
CA ARG A 36 -8.10 -8.15 13.54
C ARG A 36 -8.53 -9.60 13.71
N GLY A 37 -8.27 -10.41 12.70
CA GLY A 37 -8.47 -11.86 12.75
C GLY A 37 -8.73 -12.46 11.37
N PRO A 38 -9.05 -13.76 11.29
CA PRO A 38 -9.41 -14.38 10.02
C PRO A 38 -10.70 -13.80 9.47
N LEU A 39 -10.85 -13.85 8.15
CA LEU A 39 -12.13 -13.58 7.52
C LEU A 39 -13.14 -14.67 7.92
N ARG A 40 -14.32 -14.24 8.37
CA ARG A 40 -15.39 -15.13 8.85
C ARG A 40 -16.67 -14.84 8.10
N PHE A 41 -17.42 -15.90 7.86
CA PHE A 41 -18.75 -15.84 7.27
C PHE A 41 -19.79 -16.39 8.24
N THR A 42 -21.01 -15.89 8.13
CA THR A 42 -22.19 -16.45 8.77
C THR A 42 -22.64 -17.73 8.07
N ALA A 43 -23.59 -18.46 8.65
CA ALA A 43 -24.13 -19.69 8.06
C ALA A 43 -24.85 -19.46 6.71
N ASP A 44 -25.37 -18.26 6.48
CA ASP A 44 -25.97 -17.82 5.21
C ASP A 44 -24.94 -17.24 4.21
N GLY A 45 -23.64 -17.32 4.51
CA GLY A 45 -22.57 -16.95 3.58
C GLY A 45 -22.24 -15.45 3.52
N LYS A 46 -22.76 -14.64 4.45
CA LYS A 46 -22.44 -13.20 4.53
C LYS A 46 -21.20 -12.97 5.37
N VAL A 47 -20.49 -11.86 5.13
CA VAL A 47 -19.39 -11.44 6.01
C VAL A 47 -19.92 -11.26 7.43
N HIS A 48 -19.21 -11.81 8.41
CA HIS A 48 -19.66 -11.79 9.79
C HIS A 48 -19.82 -10.35 10.30
N PRO A 49 -20.96 -9.97 10.92
CA PRO A 49 -21.26 -8.59 11.30
C PRO A 49 -20.20 -7.94 12.19
N ASP A 50 -19.62 -8.67 13.15
CA ASP A 50 -18.51 -8.15 13.98
C ASP A 50 -17.33 -7.57 13.18
N ILE A 51 -17.08 -8.08 11.97
CA ILE A 51 -16.00 -7.57 11.10
C ILE A 51 -16.38 -6.18 10.61
N LEU A 52 -17.62 -6.01 10.14
CA LEU A 52 -18.14 -4.71 9.69
C LEU A 52 -18.26 -3.73 10.87
N ASP A 53 -18.75 -4.19 12.02
CA ASP A 53 -18.85 -3.35 13.23
C ASP A 53 -17.46 -2.86 13.69
N ALA A 54 -16.45 -3.71 13.63
CA ALA A 54 -15.07 -3.33 13.94
C ALA A 54 -14.47 -2.42 12.86
N TYR A 55 -14.71 -2.70 11.59
CA TYR A 55 -14.29 -1.86 10.47
C TYR A 55 -14.84 -0.44 10.60
N TRP A 56 -16.16 -0.28 10.78
CA TRP A 56 -16.78 1.04 10.89
C TRP A 56 -16.40 1.78 12.16
N ARG A 57 -16.21 1.07 13.28
CA ARG A 57 -15.74 1.67 14.54
C ARG A 57 -14.29 2.16 14.47
N CYS A 58 -13.41 1.38 13.83
CA CYS A 58 -11.97 1.64 13.83
C CYS A 58 -11.48 2.39 12.57
N GLY A 59 -12.28 2.42 11.50
CA GLY A 59 -11.90 2.93 10.18
C GLY A 59 -11.08 1.95 9.34
N PHE A 60 -10.78 0.76 9.86
CA PHE A 60 -10.09 -0.33 9.14
C PHE A 60 -10.25 -1.67 9.89
N TYR A 61 -10.04 -2.77 9.17
CA TYR A 61 -9.92 -4.13 9.73
C TYR A 61 -8.67 -4.81 9.16
N VAL A 62 -7.97 -5.60 9.97
CA VAL A 62 -6.82 -6.39 9.49
C VAL A 62 -7.17 -7.85 9.42
N PHE A 63 -7.31 -8.35 8.20
CA PHE A 63 -7.49 -9.77 7.98
C PHE A 63 -6.18 -10.54 8.12
N GLU A 64 -6.25 -11.71 8.75
CA GLU A 64 -5.12 -12.62 8.93
C GLU A 64 -5.37 -13.91 8.14
N GLY A 65 -4.37 -14.34 7.36
CA GLY A 65 -4.42 -15.62 6.64
C GLY A 65 -5.46 -15.70 5.52
N VAL A 66 -5.84 -14.58 4.91
CA VAL A 66 -6.71 -14.58 3.72
C VAL A 66 -5.95 -15.08 2.51
N LEU A 67 -4.76 -14.51 2.24
CA LEU A 67 -3.86 -15.02 1.22
C LEU A 67 -3.01 -16.14 1.83
N GLY A 68 -3.09 -17.32 1.22
CA GLY A 68 -2.34 -18.50 1.65
C GLY A 68 -0.87 -18.46 1.22
N PRO A 69 -0.03 -19.39 1.72
CA PRO A 69 1.40 -19.44 1.40
C PRO A 69 1.70 -19.58 -0.09
N GLU A 70 0.89 -20.36 -0.83
CA GLU A 70 1.06 -20.55 -2.28
C GLU A 70 0.73 -19.27 -3.06
N GLU A 71 -0.35 -18.58 -2.70
CA GLU A 71 -0.72 -17.29 -3.30
C GLU A 71 0.33 -16.23 -3.02
N LEU A 72 0.85 -16.17 -1.80
CA LEU A 72 1.94 -15.25 -1.44
C LEU A 72 3.22 -15.55 -2.22
N ALA A 73 3.57 -16.82 -2.42
CA ALA A 73 4.73 -17.21 -3.20
C ALA A 73 4.59 -16.81 -4.69
N ASP A 74 3.40 -16.97 -5.27
CA ASP A 74 3.10 -16.52 -6.63
C ASP A 74 3.24 -14.99 -6.76
N ILE A 75 2.69 -14.21 -5.81
CA ILE A 75 2.82 -12.75 -5.79
C ILE A 75 4.28 -12.33 -5.63
N GLU A 76 5.04 -13.02 -4.78
CA GLU A 76 6.46 -12.73 -4.57
C GLU A 76 7.30 -13.01 -5.84
N ALA A 77 6.99 -14.10 -6.55
CA ALA A 77 7.66 -14.44 -7.79
C ALA A 77 7.41 -13.37 -8.87
N ASP A 78 6.15 -12.98 -9.07
CA ASP A 78 5.78 -11.93 -10.01
C ASP A 78 6.42 -10.58 -9.63
N LEU A 79 6.41 -10.22 -8.35
CA LEU A 79 7.04 -8.99 -7.88
C LEU A 79 8.55 -8.99 -8.18
N LYS A 80 9.26 -10.11 -7.90
CA LYS A 80 10.69 -10.21 -8.20
C LYS A 80 10.97 -10.07 -9.69
N ASP A 81 10.14 -10.64 -10.55
CA ASP A 81 10.27 -10.48 -12.00
C ASP A 81 10.04 -9.02 -12.45
N ILE A 82 9.02 -8.36 -11.90
CA ILE A 82 8.76 -6.92 -12.16
C ILE A 82 9.98 -6.09 -11.75
N LEU A 83 10.51 -6.31 -10.54
CA LEU A 83 11.67 -5.59 -10.02
C LEU A 83 12.93 -5.83 -10.85
N ASP A 84 13.16 -7.07 -11.32
CA ASP A 84 14.30 -7.43 -12.16
C ASP A 84 14.23 -6.79 -13.56
N ARG A 85 13.03 -6.45 -14.03
CA ARG A 85 12.76 -5.82 -15.35
C ARG A 85 12.53 -4.31 -15.28
N LEU A 86 12.72 -3.67 -14.12
CA LEU A 86 12.62 -2.21 -14.04
C LEU A 86 13.62 -1.52 -14.98
N PRO A 87 13.29 -0.34 -15.54
CA PRO A 87 14.22 0.45 -16.33
C PRO A 87 15.52 0.73 -15.56
N ALA A 88 16.65 0.68 -16.26
CA ALA A 88 17.96 0.96 -15.65
C ALA A 88 18.02 2.37 -15.01
N GLU A 89 17.31 3.33 -15.61
CA GLU A 89 17.07 4.67 -15.08
C GLU A 89 15.74 5.21 -15.63
N ARG A 90 15.25 6.31 -15.06
CA ARG A 90 14.01 6.97 -15.48
C ARG A 90 14.07 7.29 -16.98
N GLY A 91 13.14 6.72 -17.75
CA GLY A 91 13.03 6.93 -19.19
C GLY A 91 13.86 5.98 -20.05
N SER A 92 14.65 5.08 -19.45
CA SER A 92 15.34 4.03 -20.19
C SER A 92 14.34 3.04 -20.81
N PRO A 93 14.48 2.69 -22.11
CA PRO A 93 13.66 1.64 -22.73
C PRO A 93 14.13 0.23 -22.35
N VAL A 94 15.30 0.11 -21.70
CA VAL A 94 15.91 -1.16 -21.32
C VAL A 94 16.21 -1.22 -19.82
N ASP A 95 16.19 -2.43 -19.29
CA ASP A 95 16.57 -2.73 -17.91
C ASP A 95 18.10 -2.82 -17.74
N ALA A 96 18.55 -3.11 -16.52
CA ALA A 96 19.97 -3.23 -16.20
C ALA A 96 20.69 -4.37 -16.93
N LYS A 97 19.96 -5.31 -17.54
CA LYS A 97 20.49 -6.44 -18.33
C LYS A 97 20.40 -6.20 -19.83
N GLY A 98 19.91 -5.04 -20.27
CA GLY A 98 19.72 -4.69 -21.68
C GLY A 98 18.50 -5.33 -22.33
N ARG A 99 17.58 -5.92 -21.55
CA ARG A 99 16.28 -6.38 -22.06
C ARG A 99 15.29 -5.21 -22.12
N PRO A 100 14.21 -5.28 -22.91
CA PRO A 100 13.13 -4.30 -22.82
C PRO A 100 12.63 -4.16 -21.39
N ALA A 101 12.57 -2.93 -20.87
CA ALA A 101 12.11 -2.67 -19.52
C ALA A 101 10.60 -2.81 -19.39
N VAL A 102 10.13 -3.17 -18.18
CA VAL A 102 8.70 -3.22 -17.88
C VAL A 102 8.06 -1.84 -18.09
N GLY A 103 6.94 -1.81 -18.81
CA GLY A 103 6.21 -0.58 -19.13
C GLY A 103 6.92 0.36 -20.11
N ALA A 104 7.99 -0.06 -20.79
CA ALA A 104 8.69 0.77 -21.78
C ALA A 104 7.81 1.15 -22.99
N ASP A 105 6.83 0.32 -23.32
CA ASP A 105 5.87 0.50 -24.42
C ASP A 105 4.48 0.96 -23.93
N ASN A 106 4.30 1.18 -22.62
CA ASN A 106 3.03 1.64 -22.07
C ASN A 106 2.73 3.10 -22.48
N GLN A 107 1.47 3.35 -22.83
CA GLN A 107 0.99 4.70 -23.13
C GLN A 107 0.69 5.50 -21.85
N ALA A 108 0.20 4.82 -20.81
CA ALA A 108 -0.13 5.44 -19.54
C ALA A 108 1.09 5.51 -18.61
N PRO A 109 1.24 6.57 -17.79
CA PRO A 109 2.25 6.62 -16.74
C PRO A 109 2.10 5.43 -15.79
N THR A 110 3.12 4.57 -15.78
CA THR A 110 3.10 3.29 -15.06
C THR A 110 4.06 3.33 -13.87
N LEU A 111 5.29 3.78 -14.09
CA LEU A 111 6.35 3.80 -13.09
C LEU A 111 6.54 5.20 -12.53
N PHE A 112 6.34 5.33 -11.23
CA PHE A 112 6.51 6.57 -10.50
C PHE A 112 7.78 6.50 -9.65
N TRP A 113 8.56 7.58 -9.75
CA TRP A 113 9.93 7.63 -9.25
C TRP A 113 10.06 8.72 -8.19
N SER A 114 10.91 8.47 -7.21
CA SER A 114 11.25 9.44 -6.16
C SER A 114 12.74 9.37 -5.84
N LYS A 115 13.28 10.40 -5.21
CA LYS A 115 14.58 10.29 -4.54
C LYS A 115 14.47 9.26 -3.42
N PRO A 116 15.53 8.48 -3.13
CA PRO A 116 15.53 7.59 -1.98
C PRO A 116 15.15 8.35 -0.70
N LEU A 117 14.25 7.77 0.09
CA LEU A 117 13.71 8.34 1.34
C LEU A 117 12.99 9.70 1.19
N GLY A 118 12.75 10.17 -0.04
CA GLY A 118 12.07 11.43 -0.32
C GLY A 118 10.55 11.37 -0.09
N ASP A 119 9.91 12.54 0.05
CA ASP A 119 8.46 12.70 0.05
C ASP A 119 8.03 13.36 -1.28
N PRO A 120 7.51 12.58 -2.26
CA PRO A 120 7.17 13.14 -3.56
C PRO A 120 5.89 13.98 -3.55
N PHE A 121 5.08 13.94 -2.49
CA PHE A 121 3.75 14.56 -2.48
C PHE A 121 3.55 15.65 -1.44
N GLY A 122 4.13 15.51 -0.25
CA GLY A 122 3.80 16.35 0.90
C GLY A 122 4.04 17.85 0.66
N GLY A 123 3.01 18.65 0.94
CA GLY A 123 3.03 20.10 0.75
C GLY A 123 2.97 20.56 -0.70
N THR A 124 2.69 19.66 -1.66
CA THR A 124 2.54 19.99 -3.09
C THR A 124 1.06 20.01 -3.50
N ALA A 125 0.78 20.54 -4.70
CA ALA A 125 -0.55 20.46 -5.32
C ALA A 125 -0.82 19.12 -6.04
N LEU A 126 0.14 18.19 -6.05
CA LEU A 126 -0.02 16.88 -6.68
C LEU A 126 -1.09 16.05 -5.97
N ALA A 127 -1.74 15.14 -6.70
CA ALA A 127 -2.86 14.33 -6.19
C ALA A 127 -3.94 15.21 -5.51
N ASN A 128 -4.32 16.30 -6.17
CA ASN A 128 -5.29 17.29 -5.71
C ASN A 128 -4.93 17.94 -4.36
N GLY A 129 -3.64 18.01 -4.01
CA GLY A 129 -3.19 18.64 -2.77
C GLY A 129 -3.57 17.89 -1.50
N ARG A 130 -3.94 16.61 -1.60
CA ARG A 130 -4.42 15.80 -0.46
C ARG A 130 -3.38 15.54 0.63
N HIS A 131 -2.12 15.87 0.38
CA HIS A 131 -0.99 15.67 1.29
C HIS A 131 -0.53 17.03 1.86
N PRO A 132 -1.12 17.52 2.96
CA PRO A 132 -0.95 18.90 3.40
C PRO A 132 0.44 19.25 3.93
N VAL A 133 1.19 18.26 4.42
CA VAL A 133 2.47 18.50 5.12
C VAL A 133 3.55 17.61 4.52
N ARG A 134 4.74 18.19 4.31
CA ARG A 134 5.92 17.45 3.91
C ARG A 134 6.50 16.67 5.08
N MET A 135 6.80 15.40 4.84
CA MET A 135 7.45 14.53 5.82
C MET A 135 8.94 14.86 5.94
N PHE A 136 9.52 14.47 7.08
CA PHE A 136 10.97 14.47 7.23
C PHE A 136 11.58 13.46 6.24
N GLU A 137 12.64 13.88 5.53
CA GLU A 137 13.38 13.06 4.57
C GLU A 137 14.78 12.79 5.13
N PRO A 138 15.04 11.57 5.67
CA PRO A 138 16.37 11.20 6.12
C PRO A 138 17.39 11.22 4.98
N THR A 139 18.67 11.30 5.34
CA THR A 139 19.75 11.20 4.35
C THR A 139 19.94 9.73 3.95
N PRO A 140 19.80 9.37 2.66
CA PRO A 140 20.07 8.00 2.21
C PRO A 140 21.58 7.71 2.18
N ASP A 141 21.92 6.43 2.05
CA ASP A 141 23.32 6.00 1.90
C ASP A 141 23.99 6.63 0.67
N ARG A 142 25.31 6.82 0.75
CA ARG A 142 26.10 7.52 -0.29
C ARG A 142 26.08 6.82 -1.65
N ASP A 143 25.87 5.51 -1.66
CA ASP A 143 25.79 4.65 -2.84
C ASP A 143 24.34 4.39 -3.29
N ALA A 144 23.35 5.03 -2.65
CA ALA A 144 21.96 4.94 -3.09
C ALA A 144 21.81 5.47 -4.53
N PRO A 145 20.92 4.87 -5.34
CA PRO A 145 20.65 5.36 -6.68
C PRO A 145 20.05 6.77 -6.63
N ARG A 146 20.14 7.51 -7.73
CA ARG A 146 19.60 8.88 -7.81
C ARG A 146 18.10 8.92 -7.55
N GLU A 147 17.38 7.93 -8.07
CA GLU A 147 15.94 7.76 -7.94
C GLU A 147 15.61 6.27 -7.83
N VAL A 148 14.49 5.97 -7.18
CA VAL A 148 13.92 4.63 -7.07
C VAL A 148 12.48 4.65 -7.57
N VAL A 149 12.01 3.53 -8.12
CA VAL A 149 10.60 3.32 -8.41
C VAL A 149 9.90 3.00 -7.08
N TYR A 150 8.95 3.83 -6.67
CA TYR A 150 8.23 3.65 -5.39
C TYR A 150 6.76 3.27 -5.58
N LEU A 151 6.21 3.52 -6.77
CA LEU A 151 4.82 3.25 -7.09
C LEU A 151 4.71 2.74 -8.53
N ILE A 152 3.99 1.64 -8.72
CA ILE A 152 3.65 1.06 -10.01
C ILE A 152 2.13 1.02 -10.13
N LEU A 153 1.60 1.70 -11.15
CA LEU A 153 0.18 1.64 -11.53
C LEU A 153 -0.02 0.69 -12.70
N GLY A 154 -1.23 0.18 -12.90
CA GLY A 154 -1.50 -0.80 -13.96
C GLY A 154 -0.85 -2.15 -13.66
N SER A 155 -0.62 -2.49 -12.39
CA SER A 155 0.21 -3.64 -12.01
C SER A 155 -0.39 -4.99 -12.43
N LEU A 156 -1.71 -5.06 -12.64
CA LEU A 156 -2.38 -6.30 -13.08
C LEU A 156 -1.90 -6.78 -14.45
N GLN A 157 -1.38 -5.87 -15.29
CA GLN A 157 -0.84 -6.24 -16.60
C GLN A 157 0.56 -6.90 -16.52
N PHE A 158 1.19 -6.85 -15.35
CA PHE A 158 2.53 -7.40 -15.13
C PHE A 158 2.55 -8.57 -14.14
N SER A 159 1.44 -8.86 -13.47
CA SER A 159 1.34 -9.93 -12.48
C SER A 159 -0.02 -10.62 -12.59
N GLU A 160 -0.01 -11.86 -13.05
CA GLU A 160 -1.19 -12.72 -13.04
C GLU A 160 -1.62 -13.06 -11.62
N ALA A 161 -0.66 -13.14 -10.67
CA ALA A 161 -0.98 -13.33 -9.26
C ALA A 161 -1.78 -12.15 -8.70
N ALA A 162 -1.37 -10.92 -8.97
CA ALA A 162 -2.11 -9.72 -8.56
C ALA A 162 -3.49 -9.66 -9.21
N LEU A 163 -3.61 -10.05 -10.49
CA LEU A 163 -4.91 -10.14 -11.18
C LEU A 163 -5.85 -11.18 -10.53
N ARG A 164 -5.33 -12.34 -10.11
CA ARG A 164 -6.10 -13.34 -9.35
C ARG A 164 -6.57 -12.79 -8.01
N VAL A 165 -5.68 -12.09 -7.28
CA VAL A 165 -6.04 -11.44 -6.00
C VAL A 165 -7.10 -10.36 -6.20
N TYR A 166 -7.02 -9.58 -7.28
CA TYR A 166 -8.01 -8.56 -7.63
C TYR A 166 -9.41 -9.14 -7.83
N GLY A 167 -9.50 -10.40 -8.30
CA GLY A 167 -10.73 -11.18 -8.42
C GLY A 167 -11.01 -12.15 -7.27
N HIS A 168 -10.31 -12.05 -6.13
CA HIS A 168 -10.40 -13.05 -5.07
C HIS A 168 -11.83 -13.09 -4.47
N PRO A 169 -12.56 -14.23 -4.55
CA PRO A 169 -13.99 -14.27 -4.21
C PRO A 169 -14.31 -13.79 -2.79
N GLN A 170 -13.44 -14.11 -1.83
CA GLN A 170 -13.66 -13.68 -0.45
C GLN A 170 -13.40 -12.18 -0.25
N LEU A 171 -12.49 -11.57 -1.02
CA LEU A 171 -12.23 -10.12 -0.94
C LEU A 171 -13.38 -9.37 -1.63
N LEU A 172 -13.87 -9.89 -2.76
CA LEU A 172 -15.06 -9.36 -3.43
C LEU A 172 -16.31 -9.45 -2.53
N ALA A 173 -16.48 -10.52 -1.75
CA ALA A 173 -17.56 -10.61 -0.77
C ALA A 173 -17.45 -9.54 0.33
N VAL A 174 -16.24 -9.19 0.76
CA VAL A 174 -16.00 -8.08 1.70
C VAL A 174 -16.30 -6.73 1.03
N ALA A 175 -15.90 -6.53 -0.22
CA ALA A 175 -16.22 -5.31 -0.97
C ALA A 175 -17.74 -5.12 -1.09
N ALA A 176 -18.47 -6.18 -1.45
CA ALA A 176 -19.93 -6.16 -1.50
C ALA A 176 -20.56 -5.87 -0.13
N ALA A 177 -20.02 -6.45 0.94
CA ALA A 177 -20.54 -6.23 2.30
C ALA A 177 -20.38 -4.78 2.78
N VAL A 178 -19.37 -4.05 2.30
CA VAL A 178 -19.12 -2.65 2.66
C VAL A 178 -19.87 -1.68 1.73
N ASN A 179 -19.81 -1.91 0.41
CA ASN A 179 -20.27 -0.96 -0.61
C ASN A 179 -21.66 -1.32 -1.19
N GLY A 180 -22.20 -2.50 -0.89
CA GLY A 180 -23.35 -3.09 -1.58
C GLY A 180 -22.93 -3.96 -2.76
N ASP A 181 -23.89 -4.76 -3.25
CA ASP A 181 -23.64 -5.79 -4.30
C ASP A 181 -23.24 -5.19 -5.67
N ASP A 182 -23.53 -3.91 -5.92
CA ASP A 182 -23.19 -3.19 -7.14
C ASP A 182 -22.02 -2.23 -6.86
N PHE A 183 -20.80 -2.76 -6.91
CA PHE A 183 -19.57 -1.99 -6.73
C PHE A 183 -18.66 -2.13 -7.95
N VAL A 184 -17.83 -1.10 -8.18
CA VAL A 184 -16.85 -1.09 -9.25
C VAL A 184 -15.45 -0.95 -8.63
N PRO A 185 -14.54 -1.92 -8.85
CA PRO A 185 -13.13 -1.74 -8.53
C PRO A 185 -12.55 -0.53 -9.26
N PHE A 186 -11.89 0.37 -8.53
CA PHE A 186 -11.46 1.65 -9.08
C PHE A 186 -10.00 1.66 -9.52
N THR A 187 -9.07 1.34 -8.61
CA THR A 187 -7.63 1.41 -8.87
C THR A 187 -6.85 0.32 -8.12
N GLU A 188 -5.72 -0.04 -8.72
CA GLU A 188 -4.69 -0.87 -8.12
C GLU A 188 -3.32 -0.18 -8.15
N ALA A 189 -2.46 -0.56 -7.22
CA ALA A 189 -1.10 -0.07 -7.13
C ALA A 189 -0.18 -1.06 -6.43
N LEU A 190 1.09 -1.11 -6.83
CA LEU A 190 2.17 -1.66 -6.02
C LEU A 190 2.98 -0.51 -5.44
N PHE A 191 3.03 -0.42 -4.11
CA PHE A 191 3.93 0.49 -3.40
C PHE A 191 5.21 -0.26 -3.01
N ILE A 192 6.35 0.21 -3.48
CA ILE A 192 7.66 -0.39 -3.24
C ILE A 192 8.41 0.44 -2.19
N LYS A 193 8.74 -0.20 -1.07
CA LYS A 193 9.50 0.38 0.04
C LYS A 193 10.79 -0.40 0.23
N GLU A 194 11.77 -0.16 -0.63
CA GLU A 194 13.09 -0.79 -0.51
C GLU A 194 13.74 -0.46 0.85
N PRO A 195 14.43 -1.43 1.49
CA PRO A 195 15.19 -1.19 2.72
C PRO A 195 16.16 0.00 2.55
N GLY A 196 16.06 0.99 3.46
CA GLY A 196 16.91 2.17 3.47
C GLY A 196 16.70 3.17 2.31
N ARG A 197 15.74 2.92 1.41
CA ARG A 197 15.54 3.73 0.19
C ARG A 197 14.09 4.09 -0.09
N GLY A 198 13.13 3.38 0.49
CA GLY A 198 11.71 3.58 0.23
C GLY A 198 11.27 5.03 0.44
N ALA A 199 10.66 5.63 -0.59
CA ALA A 199 10.07 6.97 -0.49
C ALA A 199 9.03 7.02 0.63
N SER A 200 8.92 8.14 1.35
CA SER A 200 7.84 8.33 2.33
C SER A 200 6.52 8.67 1.62
N VAL A 201 5.41 8.52 2.34
CA VAL A 201 4.10 8.98 1.89
C VAL A 201 3.53 9.84 3.00
N ALA A 202 3.31 11.11 2.71
CA ALA A 202 2.77 12.07 3.67
C ALA A 202 1.38 11.67 4.18
N TRP A 203 1.03 12.15 5.38
CA TRP A 203 -0.31 12.00 5.94
C TRP A 203 -1.36 12.57 4.99
N HIS A 204 -2.41 11.81 4.72
CA HIS A 204 -3.51 12.22 3.85
C HIS A 204 -4.75 11.34 4.07
N GLN A 205 -5.86 11.76 3.47
CA GLN A 205 -7.01 10.91 3.17
C GLN A 205 -7.02 10.65 1.66
N ASP A 206 -7.41 9.43 1.24
CA ASP A 206 -7.41 9.09 -0.18
C ASP A 206 -8.49 9.84 -0.96
N GLY A 207 -9.69 9.95 -0.38
CA GLY A 207 -10.80 10.73 -0.94
C GLY A 207 -10.49 12.22 -0.95
N VAL A 208 -10.72 12.88 -2.08
CA VAL A 208 -10.37 14.30 -2.31
C VAL A 208 -11.57 15.18 -2.68
N THR A 209 -12.74 14.59 -2.88
CA THR A 209 -13.98 15.28 -3.28
C THR A 209 -15.12 14.89 -2.34
N HIS A 210 -16.25 15.59 -2.40
CA HIS A 210 -17.51 15.21 -1.75
C HIS A 210 -17.53 15.11 -0.21
N TRP A 211 -16.48 15.56 0.49
CA TRP A 211 -16.47 15.64 1.96
C TRP A 211 -17.57 16.52 2.54
N ASP A 212 -17.92 17.61 1.84
CA ASP A 212 -19.00 18.54 2.23
C ASP A 212 -20.32 18.27 1.47
N SER A 213 -20.46 17.09 0.85
CA SER A 213 -21.69 16.73 0.13
C SER A 213 -22.87 16.65 1.10
N PRO A 214 -24.05 17.19 0.77
CA PRO A 214 -25.25 17.00 1.60
C PRO A 214 -25.67 15.53 1.70
N ASP A 215 -25.28 14.70 0.72
CA ASP A 215 -25.52 13.26 0.67
C ASP A 215 -24.31 12.44 1.15
N TRP A 216 -23.39 13.05 1.91
CA TRP A 216 -22.22 12.34 2.42
C TRP A 216 -22.62 11.23 3.40
N ASP A 217 -22.00 10.07 3.24
CA ASP A 217 -22.03 8.97 4.19
C ASP A 217 -20.62 8.39 4.40
N GLN A 218 -20.45 7.57 5.44
CA GLN A 218 -19.15 7.04 5.85
C GLN A 218 -18.47 6.14 4.78
N GLY A 219 -19.25 5.59 3.84
CA GLY A 219 -18.78 4.76 2.72
C GLY A 219 -18.57 5.53 1.41
N ALA A 220 -18.86 6.83 1.34
CA ALA A 220 -18.88 7.60 0.10
C ALA A 220 -17.52 7.67 -0.65
N HIS A 221 -16.40 7.38 0.03
CA HIS A 221 -15.06 7.40 -0.54
C HIS A 221 -14.47 6.01 -0.83
N GLY A 222 -15.26 4.95 -0.62
CA GLY A 222 -14.80 3.58 -0.75
C GLY A 222 -13.72 3.19 0.27
N PHE A 223 -12.99 2.12 -0.03
CA PHE A 223 -11.90 1.62 0.81
C PHE A 223 -10.88 0.86 -0.02
N ASN A 224 -9.71 0.58 0.57
CA ASN A 224 -8.64 -0.18 -0.07
C ASN A 224 -8.42 -1.52 0.62
N PHE A 225 -8.10 -2.56 -0.15
CA PHE A 225 -7.37 -3.72 0.37
C PHE A 225 -5.87 -3.47 0.24
N MET A 226 -5.12 -3.77 1.30
CA MET A 226 -3.66 -3.68 1.31
C MET A 226 -3.06 -5.03 1.69
N ALA A 227 -2.75 -5.84 0.69
CA ALA A 227 -1.98 -7.07 0.89
C ALA A 227 -0.54 -6.71 1.26
N GLN A 228 -0.03 -7.34 2.32
CA GLN A 228 1.37 -7.19 2.75
C GLN A 228 2.16 -8.39 2.24
N LEU A 229 3.29 -8.12 1.58
CA LEU A 229 4.24 -9.11 1.08
C LEU A 229 5.60 -8.92 1.78
#